data_AF-A0A7W4V0B8-F1
#
_entry.id   AF-A0A7W4V0B8-F1
#
_cell.length_a   1.000
_cell.length_b   1.000
_cell.length_c   1.000
_cell.angle_alpha   90.00
_cell.angle_beta   90.00
_cell.angle_gamma   90.00
#
_symmetry.space_group_name_H-M   'P 1'
#
loop_
_entity.id
_entity.type
_entity.pdbx_description
1 polymer ?
#
loop_
_entity_poly.entity_id
_entity_poly.type
_entity_poly.pdbx_seq_one_letter_code
_entity_poly.pdbx_strand_id
1 'polypeptide(L)'
;MKSNPYLLAKKTLPDGPVRFRVGATSYGAPRGTQVAANAAKTVSYALFNGRVHAFTSAGEVFIPTEIRQDIASFIFGGQTRK
;
A
#
# COMPACT_ATOMS: atom_id res chain seq x y z
N MET A 1 -2.36 -18.60 10.25
CA MET A 1 -2.53 -17.44 9.33
C MET A 1 -1.40 -17.48 8.31
N LYS A 2 -1.68 -17.81 7.03
CA LYS A 2 -0.68 -17.72 5.96
C LYS A 2 -0.44 -16.24 5.65
N SER A 3 0.78 -15.75 5.81
CA SER A 3 1.16 -14.42 5.37
C SER A 3 0.96 -14.32 3.86
N ASN A 4 0.20 -13.33 3.39
CA ASN A 4 0.03 -13.06 1.97
C ASN A 4 1.42 -12.84 1.34
N PRO A 5 1.83 -13.58 0.30
CA PRO A 5 3.17 -13.47 -0.29
C PRO A 5 3.46 -12.08 -0.92
N TYR A 6 2.42 -11.25 -1.12
CA TYR A 6 2.54 -9.88 -1.60
C TYR A 6 2.68 -8.84 -0.47
N LEU A 7 2.46 -9.25 0.78
CA LEU A 7 2.74 -8.39 1.91
C LEU A 7 4.25 -8.34 2.12
N LEU A 8 4.83 -7.16 1.93
CA LEU A 8 6.14 -6.86 2.51
C LEU A 8 6.05 -7.25 3.99
N ALA A 9 7.02 -8.02 4.48
CA ALA A 9 7.08 -8.43 5.88
C ALA A 9 6.74 -7.23 6.76
N LYS A 10 5.72 -7.37 7.61
CA LYS A 10 5.07 -6.31 8.41
C LYS A 10 6.16 -5.55 9.19
N LYS A 11 6.77 -4.56 8.54
CA LYS A 11 7.81 -3.74 9.12
C LYS A 11 7.04 -2.62 9.77
N THR A 12 6.76 -2.78 11.05
CA THR A 12 6.32 -1.67 11.89
C THR A 12 7.47 -0.66 11.84
N LEU A 13 7.35 0.32 10.95
CA LEU A 13 8.41 1.29 10.68
C LEU A 13 8.36 2.40 11.73
N PRO A 14 9.53 2.84 12.24
CA PRO A 14 9.62 3.74 13.38
C PRO A 14 9.07 5.14 13.10
N ASP A 15 8.72 5.82 14.18
CA ASP A 15 7.94 7.06 14.21
C ASP A 15 8.47 8.19 13.31
N GLY A 16 7.74 8.48 12.24
CA GLY A 16 8.00 9.57 11.29
C GLY A 16 7.26 9.37 9.96
N PRO A 17 7.28 10.34 9.04
CA PRO A 17 6.81 10.12 7.67
C PRO A 17 7.63 8.99 7.03
N VAL A 18 6.93 7.94 6.59
CA VAL A 18 7.54 6.75 6.01
C VAL A 18 7.89 7.06 4.56
N ARG A 19 9.13 6.77 4.16
CA ARG A 19 9.50 6.82 2.74
C ARG A 19 9.45 5.43 2.13
N PHE A 20 8.79 5.29 0.99
CA PHE A 20 8.83 4.07 0.19
C PHE A 20 9.29 4.38 -1.23
N ARG A 21 9.88 3.39 -1.91
CA ARG A 21 10.41 3.54 -3.27
C ARG A 21 9.60 2.72 -4.26
N VAL A 22 9.31 3.33 -5.42
CA VAL A 22 8.70 2.67 -6.59
C VAL A 22 9.61 2.92 -7.78
N GLY A 23 10.30 1.87 -8.25
CA GLY A 23 11.41 2.03 -9.19
C GLY A 23 12.50 2.95 -8.62
N ALA A 24 12.85 4.01 -9.35
CA ALA A 24 13.81 5.03 -8.93
C ALA A 24 13.17 6.15 -8.08
N THR A 25 11.83 6.23 -8.02
CA THR A 25 11.10 7.33 -7.38
C THR A 25 10.88 7.04 -5.90
N SER A 26 11.14 8.04 -5.04
CA SER A 26 10.87 7.95 -3.60
C SER A 26 9.63 8.79 -3.23
N TYR A 27 8.68 8.17 -2.53
CA TYR A 27 7.45 8.80 -2.06
C TYR A 27 7.47 8.95 -0.54
N GLY A 28 6.99 10.09 -0.04
CA GLY A 28 6.74 10.32 1.38
C GLY A 28 5.30 9.95 1.73
N ALA A 29 5.13 9.26 2.85
CA ALA A 29 3.83 8.84 3.36
C ALA A 29 3.63 9.31 4.81
N PRO A 30 2.39 9.64 5.22
CA PRO A 30 2.08 9.94 6.61
C PRO A 30 2.41 8.78 7.57
N ARG A 31 2.52 9.09 8.86
CA ARG A 31 2.68 8.08 9.92
C ARG A 31 1.51 7.09 9.91
N GLY A 32 1.81 5.81 10.13
CA GLY A 32 0.80 4.75 10.14
C GLY A 32 0.37 4.25 8.75
N THR A 33 0.98 4.78 7.68
CA THR A 33 0.75 4.27 6.32
C THR A 33 1.26 2.84 6.22
N GLN A 34 0.38 1.91 5.84
CA GLN A 34 0.78 0.56 5.47
C GLN A 34 1.10 0.54 3.98
N VAL A 35 2.26 -0.02 3.62
CA VAL A 35 2.71 -0.08 2.22
C VAL A 35 2.90 -1.53 1.81
N ALA A 36 2.37 -1.88 0.65
CA ALA A 36 2.57 -3.17 0.00
C ALA A 36 2.95 -2.94 -1.46
N ALA A 37 3.72 -3.84 -2.06
CA ALA A 37 4.10 -3.75 -3.46
C ALA A 37 3.69 -5.03 -4.19
N ASN A 38 3.37 -4.91 -5.48
CA ASN A 38 3.22 -6.10 -6.30
C ASN A 38 4.56 -6.86 -6.42
N ALA A 39 4.51 -8.12 -6.86
CA ALA A 39 5.73 -8.95 -6.96
C ALA A 39 6.83 -8.32 -7.83
N ALA A 40 6.44 -7.59 -8.88
CA ALA A 40 7.36 -6.88 -9.77
C ALA A 40 7.92 -5.56 -9.19
N LYS A 41 7.43 -5.11 -8.03
CA LYS A 41 7.74 -3.80 -7.41
C LYS A 41 7.53 -2.60 -8.32
N THR A 42 6.67 -2.75 -9.33
CA THR A 42 6.29 -1.69 -10.29
C THR A 42 5.12 -0.86 -9.80
N VAL A 43 4.29 -1.44 -8.93
CA VAL A 43 3.15 -0.76 -8.30
C VAL A 43 3.26 -0.95 -6.79
N SER A 44 3.20 0.15 -6.05
CA SER A 44 3.05 0.14 -4.60
C SER A 44 1.69 0.68 -4.18
N TYR A 45 1.04 -0.03 -3.29
CA TYR A 45 -0.20 0.38 -2.66
C TYR A 45 0.11 0.94 -1.27
N ALA A 46 -0.53 2.05 -0.92
CA ALA A 46 -0.45 2.66 0.39
C ALA A 46 -1.86 2.78 0.99
N LEU A 47 -2.05 2.33 2.23
CA LEU A 47 -3.27 2.51 3.00
C LEU A 47 -3.02 3.51 4.12
N PHE A 48 -3.70 4.66 4.05
CA PHE A 48 -3.73 5.67 5.11
C PHE A 48 -5.08 6.39 5.12
N ASN A 49 -5.55 6.82 6.30
CA ASN A 49 -6.88 7.42 6.50
C ASN A 49 -8.04 6.60 5.87
N GLY A 50 -7.92 5.26 5.86
CA GLY A 50 -8.91 4.36 5.27
C GLY A 50 -8.98 4.40 3.75
N ARG A 51 -8.04 5.07 3.07
CA ARG A 51 -7.99 5.16 1.61
C ARG A 51 -6.77 4.44 1.07
N VAL A 52 -6.99 3.67 0.01
CA VAL A 52 -5.92 3.07 -0.78
C VAL A 52 -5.49 4.05 -1.86
N HIS A 53 -4.18 4.19 -2.01
CA HIS A 53 -3.49 4.93 -3.05
C HIS A 53 -2.56 3.98 -3.79
N ALA A 54 -2.44 4.09 -5.11
CA ALA A 54 -1.51 3.31 -5.92
C ALA A 54 -0.45 4.24 -6.51
N PHE A 55 0.80 3.80 -6.49
CA PHE A 55 1.93 4.55 -6.98
C PHE A 55 2.71 3.70 -7.98
N THR A 56 3.04 4.32 -9.11
CA THR A 56 3.95 3.79 -10.14
C THR A 56 5.24 4.62 -10.15
N SER A 57 6.19 4.28 -11.02
CA SER A 57 7.34 5.16 -11.27
C SER A 57 6.94 6.53 -11.83
N ALA A 58 5.79 6.63 -12.50
CA ALA A 58 5.29 7.85 -13.12
C ALA A 58 4.50 8.76 -12.16
N GLY A 59 4.08 8.26 -11.00
CA GLY A 59 3.28 9.04 -10.05
C GLY A 59 2.19 8.22 -9.36
N GLU A 60 1.33 8.93 -8.62
CA GLU A 60 0.09 8.38 -8.08
C GLU A 60 -0.92 8.09 -9.21
N VAL A 61 -1.56 6.94 -9.15
CA VAL A 61 -2.56 6.49 -10.12
C VAL A 61 -3.92 6.46 -9.44
N PHE A 62 -4.92 6.98 -10.15
CA PHE A 62 -6.30 6.91 -9.70
C PHE A 62 -6.80 5.47 -9.68
N ILE A 63 -7.45 5.09 -8.59
CA ILE A 63 -8.16 3.82 -8.46
C ILE A 63 -9.63 4.13 -8.20
N PRO A 64 -10.57 3.52 -8.94
CA PRO A 64 -12.00 3.54 -8.63
C PRO A 64 -12.29 3.08 -7.19
N THR A 65 -13.33 3.62 -6.58
CA THR A 65 -13.65 3.40 -5.16
C THR A 65 -13.89 1.93 -4.85
N GLU A 66 -14.56 1.21 -5.74
CA GLU A 66 -14.88 -0.21 -5.63
C GLU A 66 -13.60 -1.03 -5.53
N ILE A 67 -12.66 -0.75 -6.44
CA ILE A 67 -11.36 -1.43 -6.51
C ILE A 67 -10.49 -1.08 -5.28
N ARG A 68 -10.58 0.14 -4.73
CA ARG A 68 -9.85 0.49 -3.49
C ARG A 68 -10.27 -0.38 -2.31
N GLN A 69 -11.55 -0.72 -2.20
CA GLN A 69 -12.04 -1.56 -1.11
C GLN A 69 -11.56 -3.00 -1.25
N ASP A 70 -11.59 -3.54 -2.47
CA ASP A 70 -11.07 -4.87 -2.77
C ASP A 70 -9.57 -4.95 -2.46
N ILE A 71 -8.79 -3.94 -2.86
CA ILE A 71 -7.37 -3.86 -2.55
C ILE A 71 -7.13 -3.75 -1.04
N ALA A 72 -7.88 -2.88 -0.34
CA ALA A 72 -7.75 -2.72 1.10
C ALA A 72 -7.96 -4.06 1.84
N SER A 73 -8.95 -4.83 1.40
CA SER A 73 -9.26 -6.14 1.95
C SER A 73 -8.20 -7.19 1.61
N PHE A 74 -7.91 -7.34 0.32
CA PHE A 74 -7.01 -8.40 -0.17
C PHE A 74 -5.57 -8.21 0.27
N ILE A 75 -5.07 -6.96 0.23
CA ILE A 75 -3.67 -6.65 0.50
C ILE A 75 -3.44 -6.35 1.98
N PHE A 76 -4.27 -5.50 2.59
CA PHE A 76 -4.02 -5.02 3.96
C PHE A 76 -4.86 -5.73 5.02
N GLY A 77 -5.69 -6.70 4.62
CA GLY A 77 -6.56 -7.44 5.55
C GLY A 77 -7.67 -6.57 6.15
N GLY A 78 -8.02 -5.44 5.51
CA GLY A 78 -9.18 -4.64 5.90
C GLY A 78 -10.45 -5.47 5.78
N GLN A 79 -11.29 -5.49 6.82
CA GLN A 79 -12.47 -6.34 6.83
C GLN A 79 -13.35 -6.06 5.61
N THR A 80 -13.57 -7.08 4.78
CA THR A 80 -14.70 -7.16 3.87
C THR A 80 -15.95 -6.78 4.67
N ARG A 81 -16.71 -5.78 4.18
CA ARG A 81 -18.04 -5.51 4.74
C ARG A 81 -18.82 -6.82 4.80
N LYS A 82 -19.30 -7.18 5.99
CA LYS A 82 -20.51 -8.02 6.10
C LYS A 82 -21.71 -7.20 5.68
#